data_AF-A0A067GYA1-F1
#
_entry.id   AF-A0A067GYA1-F1
#
_cell.length_a   1.000
_cell.length_b   1.000
_cell.length_c   1.000
_cell.angle_alpha   90.00
_cell.angle_beta   90.00
_cell.angle_gamma   90.00
#
_symmetry.space_group_name_H-M   'P 1'
#
loop_
_entity.id
_entity.type
_entity.pdbx_description
1 polymer ?
#
loop_
_entity_poly.entity_id
_entity_poly.type
_entity_poly.pdbx_seq_one_letter_code
_entity_poly.pdbx_strand_id
1 'polypeptide(L)'
;MGIHLLKSEEPDNLPKAGKNINPKDNHISFQCENMAIVERRLKEMKIDYVKSRVEEGGINVDQLFFHDPDGSMIEICNCDVLPVVPLAGDAVRIRSCTSTVNCNFHQQQIQQEPQINPQSCLSDSIHAKEDFLHFAS
;
A
#
# COMPACT_ATOMS: atom_id res chain seq x y z
N MET A 1 -4.32 7.02 8.37
CA MET A 1 -3.55 5.77 8.52
C MET A 1 -2.89 5.50 7.17
N GLY A 2 -1.57 5.39 7.10
CA GLY A 2 -0.84 5.06 5.88
C GLY A 2 0.09 3.88 6.15
N ILE A 3 0.03 2.85 5.30
CA ILE A 3 0.94 1.70 5.35
C ILE A 3 2.03 1.96 4.31
N HIS A 4 3.29 1.94 4.73
CA HIS A 4 4.44 2.04 3.83
C HIS A 4 5.15 0.69 3.83
N LEU A 5 5.28 0.07 2.66
CA LEU A 5 6.03 -1.16 2.47
C LEU A 5 7.48 -0.78 2.12
N LEU A 6 8.43 -1.25 2.93
CA LEU A 6 9.86 -1.03 2.70
C LEU A 6 10.48 -2.31 2.16
N LYS A 7 11.29 -2.16 1.12
CA LYS A 7 12.07 -3.26 0.56
C LYS A 7 13.29 -3.53 1.46
N SER A 8 13.64 -4.80 1.66
CA SER A 8 14.88 -5.17 2.35
C SER A 8 16.12 -4.77 1.55
N GLU A 9 17.14 -4.26 2.23
CA GLU A 9 18.47 -3.99 1.65
C GLU A 9 19.26 -5.29 1.41
N GLU A 10 18.99 -6.33 2.20
CA GLU A 10 19.63 -7.65 2.11
C GLU A 10 18.57 -8.74 1.84
N PRO A 11 18.04 -8.84 0.61
CA PRO A 11 16.94 -9.76 0.29
C PRO A 11 17.32 -11.23 0.48
N ASP A 12 18.60 -11.60 0.30
CA ASP A 12 19.08 -12.98 0.45
C ASP A 12 19.10 -13.48 1.91
N ASN A 13 19.11 -12.55 2.88
CA ASN A 13 19.13 -12.84 4.31
C ASN A 13 17.73 -12.88 4.94
N LEU A 14 16.69 -12.58 4.16
CA LEU A 14 15.31 -12.75 4.64
C LEU A 14 15.01 -14.24 4.86
N PRO A 15 14.14 -14.57 5.82
CA PRO A 15 13.60 -15.91 5.92
C PRO A 15 13.02 -16.30 4.57
N LYS A 16 13.66 -17.26 3.89
CA LYS A 16 13.16 -17.74 2.61
C LYS A 16 11.75 -18.26 2.85
N ALA A 17 10.80 -17.77 2.05
CA ALA A 17 9.45 -18.29 2.06
C ALA A 17 9.48 -19.82 2.08
N GLY A 18 8.60 -20.42 2.89
CA GLY A 18 8.35 -21.84 2.80
C GLY A 18 8.06 -22.19 1.34
N LYS A 19 8.59 -23.33 0.88
CA LYS A 19 8.42 -23.76 -0.53
C LYS A 19 6.95 -23.91 -0.93
N ASN A 20 6.05 -24.00 0.05
CA ASN A 20 4.63 -24.24 -0.13
C ASN A 20 3.83 -23.04 0.38
N ILE A 21 2.87 -22.61 -0.43
CA ILE A 21 1.91 -21.58 -0.08
C ILE A 21 0.91 -22.18 0.92
N ASN A 22 0.79 -21.58 2.10
CA ASN A 22 -0.19 -21.96 3.12
C ASN A 22 -1.12 -20.77 3.43
N PRO A 23 -2.38 -20.79 2.97
CA PRO A 23 -3.36 -19.73 3.24
C PRO A 23 -3.61 -19.40 4.72
N LYS A 24 -3.20 -20.27 5.65
CA LYS A 24 -3.38 -20.08 7.09
C LYS A 24 -2.18 -19.41 7.78
N ASP A 25 -1.07 -19.22 7.08
CA ASP A 25 0.09 -18.51 7.62
C ASP A 25 -0.17 -17.00 7.70
N ASN A 26 0.66 -16.26 8.44
CA ASN A 26 0.54 -14.81 8.53
C ASN A 26 0.77 -14.15 7.17
N HIS A 27 -0.11 -13.23 6.78
CA HIS A 27 -0.09 -12.56 5.47
C HIS A 27 -0.66 -11.15 5.51
N ILE A 28 -0.37 -10.40 4.45
CA ILE A 28 -0.93 -9.07 4.20
C ILE A 28 -1.96 -9.20 3.08
N SER A 29 -3.17 -8.73 3.33
CA SER A 29 -4.29 -8.81 2.38
C SER A 29 -4.53 -7.48 1.65
N PHE A 30 -4.81 -7.56 0.36
CA PHE A 30 -5.23 -6.42 -0.46
C PHE A 30 -6.55 -6.72 -1.17
N GLN A 31 -7.38 -5.69 -1.30
CA GLN A 31 -8.60 -5.74 -2.10
C GLN A 31 -8.29 -5.61 -3.59
N CYS A 32 -9.02 -6.32 -4.44
CA CYS A 32 -9.09 -6.02 -5.86
C CYS A 32 -10.52 -6.09 -6.41
N GLU A 33 -10.79 -5.32 -7.46
CA GLU A 33 -12.09 -5.31 -8.15
C GLU A 33 -12.26 -6.53 -9.07
N ASN A 34 -11.17 -7.09 -9.59
CA ASN A 34 -11.20 -8.12 -10.60
C ASN A 34 -10.13 -9.19 -10.39
N MET A 35 -10.55 -10.28 -9.74
CA MET A 35 -9.71 -11.45 -9.48
C MET A 35 -9.14 -12.09 -10.75
N ALA A 36 -9.85 -12.04 -11.88
CA ALA A 36 -9.38 -12.65 -13.12
C ALA A 36 -8.17 -11.90 -13.72
N ILE A 37 -8.11 -10.58 -13.58
CA ILE A 37 -6.95 -9.79 -14.02
C ILE A 37 -5.73 -10.13 -13.17
N VAL A 38 -5.90 -10.22 -11.85
CA VAL A 38 -4.83 -10.59 -10.91
C VAL A 38 -4.31 -11.99 -11.21
N GLU A 39 -5.21 -12.97 -11.36
CA GLU A 39 -4.85 -14.35 -11.69
C GLU A 39 -4.08 -14.45 -13.01
N ARG A 40 -4.49 -13.67 -14.03
CA ARG A 40 -3.76 -13.60 -15.30
C ARG A 40 -2.36 -13.02 -15.13
N ARG A 41 -2.20 -11.93 -14.36
CA ARG A 41 -0.89 -11.31 -14.11
C ARG A 41 0.06 -12.24 -13.36
N LEU A 42 -0.42 -12.97 -12.35
CA LEU A 42 0.38 -13.96 -11.63
C LEU A 42 0.90 -15.05 -12.58
N LYS A 43 0.05 -15.56 -13.49
CA LYS A 43 0.45 -16.52 -14.53
C LYS A 43 1.50 -15.97 -15.49
N GLU A 44 1.31 -14.74 -15.98
CA GLU A 44 2.27 -14.06 -16.86
C GLU A 44 3.65 -13.92 -16.19
N MET A 45 3.67 -13.62 -14.89
CA MET A 45 4.87 -13.48 -14.09
C MET A 45 5.45 -14.82 -13.61
N LYS A 46 4.78 -15.95 -13.89
CA LYS A 46 5.14 -17.30 -13.42
C LYS A 46 5.26 -17.38 -11.90
N ILE A 47 4.39 -16.68 -11.19
CA ILE A 47 4.26 -16.76 -9.73
C ILE A 47 3.24 -17.85 -9.42
N ASP A 48 3.65 -18.84 -8.64
CA ASP A 48 2.76 -19.87 -8.13
C ASP A 48 1.76 -19.25 -7.14
N TYR A 49 0.51 -19.71 -7.18
CA TYR A 49 -0.56 -19.22 -6.32
C TYR A 49 -1.53 -20.33 -5.92
N VAL A 50 -2.21 -20.13 -4.80
CA VAL A 50 -3.33 -20.95 -4.34
C VAL A 50 -4.60 -20.11 -4.43
N LYS A 51 -5.63 -20.66 -5.08
CA LYS A 51 -6.96 -20.05 -5.12
C LYS A 51 -7.86 -20.70 -4.08
N SER A 52 -8.57 -19.88 -3.33
CA SER A 52 -9.57 -20.31 -2.34
C SER A 52 -10.86 -19.52 -2.52
N ARG A 53 -11.95 -20.08 -2.01
CA ARG A 53 -13.23 -19.40 -1.88
C ARG A 53 -13.77 -19.66 -0.48
N VAL A 54 -14.22 -18.61 0.19
CA VAL A 54 -14.87 -18.68 1.49
C VAL A 54 -16.27 -18.07 1.41
N GLU A 55 -17.17 -18.55 2.26
CA GLU A 55 -18.52 -18.01 2.38
C GLU A 55 -18.64 -17.27 3.72
N GLU A 56 -18.97 -15.99 3.68
CA GLU A 56 -19.19 -15.15 4.85
C GLU A 56 -20.54 -14.46 4.74
N GLY A 57 -21.47 -14.78 5.64
CA GLY A 57 -22.82 -14.19 5.63
C GLY A 57 -23.61 -14.47 4.34
N GLY A 58 -23.37 -15.61 3.67
CA GLY A 58 -23.99 -15.96 2.40
C GLY A 58 -23.33 -15.30 1.17
N ILE A 59 -22.24 -14.56 1.37
CA ILE A 59 -21.48 -13.90 0.32
C ILE A 59 -20.20 -14.71 0.06
N ASN A 60 -19.94 -15.00 -1.22
CA ASN A 60 -18.72 -15.69 -1.62
C ASN A 60 -17.59 -14.69 -1.83
N VAL A 61 -16.47 -14.92 -1.15
CA VAL A 61 -15.24 -14.16 -1.30
C VAL A 61 -14.19 -15.07 -1.92
N ASP A 62 -13.66 -14.63 -3.06
CA ASP A 62 -12.54 -15.28 -3.74
C ASP A 62 -11.23 -14.71 -3.20
N GLN A 63 -10.27 -15.61 -2.98
CA GLN A 63 -8.97 -15.27 -2.43
C GLN A 63 -7.87 -15.92 -3.28
N LEU A 64 -6.77 -15.19 -3.48
CA LEU A 64 -5.54 -15.66 -4.11
C LEU A 64 -4.38 -15.47 -3.13
N PHE A 65 -3.67 -16.54 -2.84
CA PHE A 65 -2.52 -16.55 -1.95
C PHE A 65 -1.25 -16.85 -2.74
N PHE A 66 -0.19 -16.08 -2.54
CA PHE A 66 1.11 -16.30 -3.18
C PHE A 66 2.23 -15.67 -2.34
N HIS A 67 3.47 -16.02 -2.68
CA HIS A 67 4.65 -15.32 -2.15
C HIS A 67 5.12 -14.26 -3.15
N ASP A 68 5.45 -13.07 -2.65
CA ASP A 68 6.20 -12.09 -3.45
C ASP A 68 7.67 -12.55 -3.64
N PRO A 69 8.47 -11.87 -4.48
CA PRO A 69 9.87 -12.25 -4.70
C PRO A 69 10.75 -12.24 -3.43
N ASP A 70 10.38 -11.43 -2.43
CA ASP A 70 11.09 -11.31 -1.15
C ASP A 70 10.59 -12.36 -0.12
N GLY A 71 9.57 -13.14 -0.47
CA GLY A 71 9.03 -14.25 0.33
C GLY A 71 7.84 -13.89 1.23
N SER A 72 7.37 -12.65 1.20
CA SER A 72 6.18 -12.21 1.94
C SER A 72 4.95 -12.95 1.45
N MET A 73 4.11 -13.44 2.36
CA MET A 73 2.84 -14.09 2.00
C MET A 73 1.78 -13.00 1.76
N ILE A 74 1.22 -12.99 0.56
CA ILE A 74 0.25 -12.00 0.09
C ILE A 74 -1.07 -12.68 -0.19
N GLU A 75 -2.16 -12.07 0.29
CA GLU A 75 -3.53 -12.40 -0.10
C GLU A 75 -4.09 -11.28 -0.98
N ILE A 76 -4.74 -11.64 -2.09
CA ILE A 76 -5.62 -10.75 -2.82
C ILE A 76 -7.05 -11.27 -2.72
N CYS A 77 -7.99 -10.45 -2.26
CA CYS A 77 -9.40 -10.80 -2.15
C CYS A 77 -10.33 -9.76 -2.78
N ASN A 78 -11.56 -10.17 -3.09
CA ASN A 78 -12.65 -9.27 -3.48
C ASN A 78 -13.60 -8.97 -2.30
N CYS A 79 -13.05 -8.68 -1.12
CA CYS A 79 -13.80 -8.57 0.14
C CYS A 79 -14.69 -7.32 0.25
N ASP A 80 -14.73 -6.44 -0.76
CA ASP A 80 -15.54 -5.20 -0.74
C ASP A 80 -17.04 -5.42 -0.83
N VAL A 81 -17.45 -6.62 -1.22
CA VAL A 81 -18.84 -7.06 -1.19
C VAL A 81 -19.36 -7.32 0.22
N LEU A 82 -18.48 -7.43 1.21
CA LEU A 82 -18.88 -7.72 2.58
C LEU A 82 -19.43 -6.46 3.28
N PRO A 83 -20.56 -6.58 4.02
CA PRO A 83 -21.11 -5.46 4.75
C PRO A 83 -20.18 -5.06 5.90
N VAL A 84 -19.68 -3.82 5.89
CA VAL A 84 -18.94 -3.25 7.03
C VAL A 84 -19.94 -2.91 8.13
N VAL A 85 -19.97 -3.72 9.18
CA VAL A 85 -20.72 -3.40 10.40
C VAL A 85 -19.76 -2.70 11.36
N PRO A 86 -20.00 -1.42 11.73
CA PRO A 86 -19.23 -0.79 12.79
C PRO A 86 -19.35 -1.65 14.05
N LEU A 87 -18.22 -2.06 14.61
CA LEU A 87 -18.23 -2.69 15.92
C LEU A 87 -18.90 -1.70 16.87
N ALA A 88 -20.02 -2.10 17.46
CA ALA A 88 -20.73 -1.27 18.41
C ALA A 88 -19.72 -0.86 19.47
N GLY A 89 -19.45 0.44 19.55
CA GLY A 89 -18.61 0.97 20.60
C GLY A 89 -19.32 0.61 21.90
N ASP A 90 -18.84 -0.42 22.59
CA ASP A 90 -18.79 -0.31 24.04
C ASP A 90 -18.26 1.09 24.27
N ALA A 91 -19.07 1.93 24.89
CA ALA A 91 -18.69 3.27 25.25
C ALA A 91 -17.49 3.11 26.18
N VAL A 92 -16.30 2.99 25.59
CA VAL A 92 -15.04 3.28 26.20
C VAL A 92 -15.24 4.72 26.57
N ARG A 93 -15.68 4.91 27.82
CA ARG A 93 -15.43 6.12 28.55
C ARG A 93 -13.93 6.29 28.37
N ILE A 94 -13.55 7.08 27.38
CA ILE A 94 -12.26 7.74 27.37
C ILE A 94 -12.35 8.57 28.64
N ARG A 95 -11.92 7.96 29.75
CA ARG A 95 -11.52 8.70 30.93
C ARG A 95 -10.44 9.57 30.37
N SER A 96 -10.79 10.83 30.12
CA SER A 96 -9.85 11.89 29.86
C SER A 96 -8.88 11.84 31.03
N CYS A 97 -7.78 11.11 30.85
CA CYS A 97 -6.68 11.13 31.75
C CYS A 97 -6.07 12.51 31.54
N THR A 98 -6.47 13.45 32.38
CA THR A 98 -5.70 14.64 32.69
C THR A 98 -4.40 14.16 33.33
N SER A 99 -3.48 13.70 32.52
CA SER A 99 -2.11 13.44 32.91
C SER A 99 -1.29 14.15 31.87
N THR A 100 -0.86 15.35 32.26
CA THR A 100 0.03 16.23 31.53
C THR A 100 1.23 15.42 31.03
N VAL A 101 1.25 15.09 29.74
CA VAL A 101 2.47 14.68 29.06
C VAL A 101 2.78 15.79 28.07
N ASN A 102 3.72 16.65 28.47
CA ASN A 102 4.16 17.79 27.69
C ASN A 102 5.08 17.31 26.57
N CYS A 103 4.51 16.98 25.42
CA CYS A 103 5.26 16.70 24.20
C CYS A 103 5.40 18.01 23.41
N ASN A 104 6.47 18.76 23.66
CA ASN A 104 6.80 19.96 22.90
C ASN A 104 7.08 19.58 21.44
N PHE A 105 6.07 19.65 20.57
CA PHE A 105 6.26 19.63 19.13
C PHE A 105 6.83 21.00 18.72
N HIS A 106 8.16 21.10 18.67
CA HIS A 106 8.82 22.26 18.09
C HIS A 106 8.74 22.14 16.57
N GLN A 107 7.71 22.76 15.98
CA GLN A 107 7.61 22.93 14.54
C GLN A 107 8.61 24.02 14.13
N GLN A 108 9.80 23.62 13.66
CA GLN A 108 10.70 24.57 12.99
C GLN A 108 10.12 24.90 11.62
N GLN A 109 9.49 26.07 11.51
CA GLN A 109 9.35 26.77 10.24
C GLN A 109 10.72 27.34 9.89
N ILE A 110 11.36 26.84 8.83
CA ILE A 110 12.44 27.59 8.19
C ILE A 110 11.77 28.56 7.22
N GLN A 111 11.61 29.79 7.69
CA GLN A 111 11.41 31.01 6.90
C GLN A 111 12.76 31.72 6.86
N GLN A 112 13.32 31.98 5.67
CA GLN A 112 14.42 32.93 5.52
C GLN A 112 14.20 33.80 4.28
N GLU A 113 14.10 35.11 4.52
CA GLU A 113 14.39 36.23 3.62
C GLU A 113 14.68 37.48 4.50
N PRO A 114 15.28 38.61 4.03
CA PRO A 114 16.00 38.94 2.78
C PRO A 114 17.36 39.69 3.07
N GLN A 115 18.30 40.00 2.16
CA GLN A 115 18.37 41.08 1.15
C GLN A 115 19.83 41.14 0.61
N ILE A 116 20.06 41.49 -0.67
CA ILE A 116 20.95 42.59 -1.18
C ILE A 116 20.82 42.68 -2.72
N ASN A 117 20.61 43.91 -3.21
CA ASN A 117 20.26 44.38 -4.56
C ASN A 117 21.53 44.60 -5.46
N PRO A 118 21.41 45.15 -6.70
CA PRO A 118 21.08 44.56 -8.01
C PRO A 118 22.29 44.50 -8.98
N GLN A 119 22.36 43.55 -9.93
CA GLN A 119 22.84 43.84 -11.30
C GLN A 119 22.72 42.67 -12.31
N SER A 120 22.15 43.01 -13.46
CA SER A 120 22.37 42.52 -14.84
C SER A 120 22.06 41.07 -15.26
N CYS A 121 21.02 40.98 -16.10
CA CYS A 121 21.02 40.41 -17.47
C CYS A 121 21.19 38.88 -17.68
N LEU A 122 20.11 38.20 -18.08
CA LEU A 122 19.81 37.71 -19.44
C LEU A 122 18.85 36.51 -19.36
N SER A 123 17.74 36.61 -20.09
CA SER A 123 16.73 35.58 -20.25
C SER A 123 17.10 34.62 -21.38
N ASP A 124 17.02 33.31 -21.13
CA ASP A 124 16.69 32.34 -22.17
C ASP A 124 15.67 31.35 -21.63
N SER A 125 14.49 31.34 -22.26
CA SER A 125 13.40 30.39 -22.01
C SER A 125 13.53 29.21 -22.95
N ILE A 126 13.43 27.97 -22.43
CA ILE A 126 13.00 26.84 -23.25
C ILE A 126 11.86 26.10 -22.55
N HIS A 127 10.79 25.99 -23.32
CA HIS A 127 9.48 25.43 -23.04
C HIS A 127 9.46 23.99 -23.58
N ALA A 128 9.03 23.01 -22.79
CA ALA A 128 8.72 21.66 -23.29
C ALA A 128 7.25 21.36 -22.97
N LYS A 129 6.45 21.24 -24.03
CA LYS A 129 5.05 20.84 -24.00
C LYS A 129 4.94 19.32 -23.93
N GLU A 130 3.88 18.88 -23.25
CA GLU A 130 3.31 17.54 -23.32
C GLU A 130 2.77 17.30 -24.73
N ASP A 131 3.07 16.13 -25.32
CA ASP A 131 2.39 15.66 -26.53
C ASP A 131 1.93 14.21 -26.35
N PHE A 132 0.60 14.08 -26.46
CA PHE A 132 -0.19 12.88 -26.58
C PHE A 132 -0.38 12.62 -28.08
N LEU A 133 -0.03 11.41 -28.59
CA LEU A 133 -0.84 10.58 -29.50
C LEU A 133 -0.02 9.57 -30.32
N HIS A 134 -0.59 8.35 -30.36
CA HIS A 134 -0.64 7.37 -31.44
C HIS A 134 0.65 6.89 -32.11
N PHE A 135 0.84 5.56 -32.10
CA PHE A 135 1.03 4.86 -33.37
C PHE A 135 0.45 3.43 -33.31
N ALA A 136 -0.41 3.15 -34.28
CA ALA A 136 -0.78 1.80 -34.68
C ALA A 136 0.22 1.32 -35.75
N SER A 137 0.64 0.07 -35.68
CA SER A 137 0.67 -0.84 -36.83
C SER A 137 0.77 -2.28 -36.35
#